data_AF-A0A7Y3GFW2-F1
#
_entry.id   AF-A0A7Y3GFW2-F1
#
_cell.length_a   1.000
_cell.length_b   1.000
_cell.length_c   1.000
_cell.angle_alpha   90.00
_cell.angle_beta   90.00
_cell.angle_gamma   90.00
#
_symmetry.space_group_name_H-M   'P 1'
#
loop_
_entity.id
_entity.type
_entity.pdbx_description
1 polymer ?
#
loop_
_entity_poly.entity_id
_entity_poly.type
_entity_poly.pdbx_seq_one_letter_code
_entity_poly.pdbx_strand_id
1 'polypeptide(L)'
;MQIIFRILDFDFHRAQRVEMQLLSSIRAHGIEAHVYQVLEHLEISRTGVTSLPALELNGIILYQGVPLTEELLDDVCLRLVTAKEKLQKNKVSQNVSD
;
A
#
# COMPACT_ATOMS: atom_id res chain seq x y z
N MET A 1 13.99 -3.75 1.91
CA MET A 1 13.28 -2.49 1.64
C MET A 1 12.07 -2.48 2.56
N GLN A 2 11.93 -1.48 3.41
CA GLN A 2 10.78 -1.35 4.30
C GLN A 2 9.55 -0.98 3.46
N ILE A 3 8.43 -1.67 3.66
CA ILE A 3 7.16 -1.40 2.98
C ILE A 3 6.38 -0.42 3.85
N ILE A 4 6.02 0.73 3.29
CA ILE A 4 5.30 1.80 3.99
C ILE A 4 4.07 2.14 3.17
N PHE A 5 2.90 1.93 3.76
CA PHE A 5 1.64 2.43 3.28
C PHE A 5 1.29 3.74 3.97
N ARG A 6 0.79 4.71 3.22
CA ARG A 6 0.20 5.93 3.75
C ARG A 6 -1.23 6.06 3.23
N ILE A 7 -2.18 6.23 4.14
CA ILE A 7 -3.60 6.47 3.85
C ILE A 7 -3.80 7.97 3.97
N LEU A 8 -4.03 8.62 2.84
CA LEU A 8 -4.23 10.06 2.79
C LEU A 8 -5.73 10.31 2.78
N ASP A 9 -6.23 10.97 3.84
CA ASP A 9 -7.64 11.31 3.95
C ASP A 9 -7.86 12.45 4.96
N PHE A 10 -8.88 13.28 4.76
CA PHE A 10 -9.31 14.25 5.78
C PHE A 10 -10.35 13.66 6.75
N ASP A 11 -10.95 12.53 6.38
CA ASP A 11 -11.91 11.83 7.22
C ASP A 11 -11.21 10.78 8.09
N PHE A 12 -11.03 11.10 9.37
CA PHE A 12 -10.41 10.21 10.36
C PHE A 12 -11.10 8.83 10.46
N HIS A 13 -12.43 8.79 10.47
CA HIS A 13 -13.15 7.53 10.62
C HIS A 13 -12.99 6.63 9.40
N ARG A 14 -12.99 7.24 8.20
CA ARG A 14 -12.71 6.51 6.96
C ARG A 14 -11.26 6.01 6.93
N ALA A 15 -10.28 6.84 7.29
CA ALA A 15 -8.88 6.47 7.37
C ALA A 15 -8.64 5.30 8.35
N GLN A 16 -9.23 5.37 9.54
CA GLN A 16 -9.14 4.32 10.56
C GLN A 16 -9.73 2.99 10.09
N ARG A 17 -10.88 3.02 9.41
CA ARG A 17 -11.47 1.81 8.84
C ARG A 17 -10.57 1.19 7.77
N VAL A 18 -10.05 2.01 6.86
CA VAL A 18 -9.13 1.56 5.80
C VAL A 18 -7.84 0.98 6.41
N GLU A 19 -7.29 1.61 7.45
CA GLU A 19 -6.12 1.10 8.15
C GLU A 19 -6.36 -0.29 8.75
N MET A 20 -7.48 -0.49 9.45
CA MET A 20 -7.82 -1.81 10.02
C MET A 20 -7.94 -2.88 8.94
N GLN A 21 -8.59 -2.56 7.81
CA GLN A 21 -8.73 -3.48 6.68
C GLN A 21 -7.38 -3.80 6.03
N LEU A 22 -6.55 -2.78 5.81
CA LEU A 22 -5.23 -2.95 5.22
C LEU A 22 -4.30 -3.77 6.14
N LEU A 23 -4.29 -3.50 7.44
CA LEU A 23 -3.54 -4.29 8.42
C LEU A 23 -4.02 -5.74 8.50
N SER A 24 -5.32 -5.99 8.30
CA SER A 24 -5.86 -7.35 8.20
C SER A 24 -5.28 -8.08 6.98
N SER A 25 -5.34 -7.45 5.80
CA SER A 25 -4.82 -8.04 4.57
C SER A 25 -3.29 -8.22 4.60
N ILE A 26 -2.53 -7.22 5.05
CA ILE A 26 -1.07 -7.31 5.24
C ILE A 26 -0.69 -8.56 6.06
N ARG A 27 -1.40 -8.80 7.17
CA ARG A 27 -1.18 -9.99 8.01
C ARG A 27 -1.56 -11.29 7.31
N ALA A 28 -2.69 -11.32 6.61
CA ALA A 28 -3.13 -12.51 5.87
C ALA A 28 -2.13 -12.92 4.78
N HIS A 29 -1.46 -11.95 4.16
CA HIS A 29 -0.46 -12.16 3.11
C HIS A 29 0.98 -12.27 3.63
N GLY A 30 1.21 -12.22 4.95
CA GLY A 30 2.56 -12.32 5.53
C GLY A 30 3.51 -11.19 5.12
N ILE A 31 2.97 -9.99 4.87
CA ILE A 31 3.74 -8.82 4.46
C ILE A 31 4.25 -8.09 5.70
N GLU A 32 5.54 -7.76 5.72
CA GLU A 32 6.13 -6.90 6.73
C GLU A 32 6.05 -5.43 6.27
N ALA A 33 5.10 -4.68 6.80
CA ALA A 33 4.81 -3.31 6.39
C ALA A 33 4.36 -2.42 7.54
N HIS A 34 4.57 -1.12 7.41
CA HIS A 34 4.00 -0.08 8.26
C HIS A 34 2.85 0.61 7.55
N VAL A 35 1.83 1.00 8.31
CA VAL A 35 0.69 1.77 7.82
C VAL A 35 0.63 3.06 8.63
N TYR A 36 0.46 4.18 7.94
CA TYR A 36 0.29 5.49 8.56
C TYR A 36 -0.95 6.17 7.99
N GLN A 37 -1.72 6.81 8.86
CA GLN A 37 -2.76 7.75 8.45
C GLN A 37 -2.15 9.14 8.29
N VAL A 38 -2.41 9.79 7.16
CA VAL A 38 -2.00 11.17 6.91
C VAL A 38 -3.26 12.01 6.83
N LEU A 39 -3.53 12.75 7.90
CA LEU A 39 -4.75 13.53 8.07
C LEU A 39 -4.53 15.05 7.86
N GLU A 40 -3.28 15.48 7.84
CA GLU A 40 -2.93 16.89 7.76
C GLU A 40 -3.00 17.42 6.32
N HIS A 41 -3.79 18.48 6.10
CA HIS A 41 -3.95 19.13 4.79
C HIS A 41 -2.63 19.50 4.11
N LEU A 42 -1.68 20.07 4.85
CA LEU A 42 -0.40 20.48 4.29
C LEU A 42 0.43 19.27 3.83
N GLU A 43 0.44 18.20 4.61
CA GLU A 43 1.16 16.97 4.26
C GLU A 43 0.56 16.30 3.02
N ILE A 44 -0.77 16.19 2.94
CA ILE A 44 -1.45 15.64 1.76
C ILE A 44 -1.20 16.49 0.52
N SER A 45 -1.25 17.83 0.63
CA SER A 45 -1.01 18.71 -0.52
C SER A 45 0.38 18.54 -1.15
N ARG A 46 1.38 18.12 -0.35
CA ARG A 46 2.76 17.90 -0.81
C ARG A 46 2.93 16.59 -1.59
N THR A 47 1.96 15.67 -1.55
CA THR A 47 2.04 14.39 -2.27
C THR A 47 1.54 14.49 -3.72
N GLY A 48 0.91 15.61 -4.09
CA GLY A 48 0.34 15.81 -5.43
C GLY A 48 -0.99 15.10 -5.66
N VAL A 49 -1.59 14.51 -4.62
CA VAL A 49 -2.93 13.91 -4.68
C VAL A 49 -3.98 14.99 -4.96
N THR A 50 -4.84 14.73 -5.94
CA THR A 50 -5.92 15.66 -6.33
C THR A 50 -7.29 15.25 -5.80
N SER A 51 -7.42 14.03 -5.28
CA SER A 51 -8.70 13.50 -4.80
C SER A 51 -8.51 12.50 -3.66
N LEU A 52 -9.38 12.56 -2.67
CA LEU A 52 -9.32 11.70 -1.48
C LEU A 52 -10.53 10.73 -1.42
N PRO A 53 -10.40 9.58 -0.76
CA PRO A 53 -9.18 9.04 -0.14
C PRO A 53 -8.11 8.66 -1.18
N ALA A 54 -6.86 8.55 -0.74
CA ALA A 54 -5.78 8.01 -1.54
C ALA A 54 -4.92 7.01 -0.76
N LEU A 55 -4.36 6.04 -1.48
CA LEU A 55 -3.43 5.04 -0.94
C LEU A 55 -2.07 5.24 -1.60
N GLU A 56 -1.06 5.49 -0.78
CA GLU A 56 0.33 5.62 -1.20
C GLU A 56 1.15 4.42 -0.69
N LEU A 57 2.05 3.91 -1.52
CA LEU A 57 3.01 2.87 -1.19
C LEU A 57 4.42 3.37 -1.50
N ASN A 58 5.26 3.53 -0.47
CA ASN A 58 6.64 4.01 -0.59
C ASN A 58 6.78 5.29 -1.44
N GLY A 59 5.87 6.26 -1.28
CA GLY A 59 5.87 7.51 -2.05
C GLY A 59 5.16 7.45 -3.40
N ILE A 60 4.63 6.29 -3.80
CA ILE A 60 3.88 6.11 -5.06
C ILE A 60 2.39 6.07 -4.76
N ILE A 61 1.62 6.99 -5.36
CA ILE A 61 0.15 6.98 -5.28
C ILE A 61 -0.38 5.82 -6.12
N LEU A 62 -0.97 4.82 -5.47
CA LEU A 62 -1.58 3.66 -6.13
C LEU A 62 -3.03 3.95 -6.55
N TYR A 63 -3.78 4.60 -5.67
CA TYR A 63 -5.19 4.93 -5.87
C TYR A 63 -5.48 6.31 -5.29
N GLN A 64 -6.40 7.04 -5.91
CA GLN A 64 -6.92 8.31 -5.42
C GLN A 64 -8.34 8.54 -5.89
N GLY A 65 -9.16 9.21 -5.08
CA GLY A 65 -10.53 9.60 -5.42
C GLY A 65 -11.52 8.44 -5.56
N VAL A 66 -11.15 7.24 -5.12
CA VAL A 66 -12.00 6.04 -5.15
C VAL A 66 -12.10 5.42 -3.76
N PRO A 67 -13.21 4.75 -3.43
CA PRO A 67 -13.32 4.01 -2.18
C PRO A 67 -12.21 2.95 -2.06
N LEU A 68 -11.43 3.03 -0.98
CA LEU A 68 -10.44 2.00 -0.63
C LEU A 68 -11.15 0.82 0.05
N THR A 69 -11.77 -0.04 -0.75
CA THR A 69 -12.52 -1.21 -0.26
C THR A 69 -11.59 -2.33 0.18
N GLU A 70 -12.11 -3.26 0.98
CA GLU A 70 -11.35 -4.44 1.43
C GLU A 70 -10.80 -5.27 0.26
N GLU A 71 -11.61 -5.51 -0.78
CA GLU A 71 -11.19 -6.21 -2.00
C GLU A 71 -10.02 -5.50 -2.70
N LEU A 72 -10.07 -4.18 -2.81
CA LEU A 72 -9.00 -3.39 -3.43
C LEU A 72 -7.71 -3.47 -2.61
N LEU A 73 -7.81 -3.35 -1.28
CA LEU A 73 -6.66 -3.46 -0.38
C LEU A 73 -6.05 -4.87 -0.43
N ASP A 74 -6.88 -5.89 -0.59
CA ASP A 74 -6.43 -7.28 -0.74
C ASP A 74 -5.71 -7.53 -2.06
N ASP A 75 -6.24 -7.01 -3.18
CA ASP A 75 -5.58 -7.08 -4.50
C ASP A 75 -4.19 -6.40 -4.46
N VAL A 76 -4.06 -5.27 -3.77
CA VAL A 76 -2.75 -4.61 -3.57
C VAL A 76 -1.76 -5.52 -2.85
N CYS A 77 -2.18 -6.15 -1.76
CA CYS A 77 -1.33 -7.05 -0.99
C CYS A 77 -0.93 -8.30 -1.80
N LEU A 78 -1.88 -8.90 -2.51
CA LEU A 78 -1.65 -10.04 -3.39
C LEU A 78 -0.64 -9.72 -4.49
N ARG A 79 -0.77 -8.55 -5.13
CA ARG A 79 0.19 -8.09 -6.17
C ARG A 79 1.58 -7.90 -5.60
N LEU A 80 1.72 -7.37 -4.38
CA LEU A 80 3.02 -7.20 -3.74
C LEU A 80 3.72 -8.54 -3.48
N VAL A 81 3.00 -9.53 -2.95
CA VAL A 81 3.55 -10.88 -2.72
C VAL A 81 3.94 -11.53 -4.05
N THR A 82 3.06 -11.47 -5.04
CA THR A 82 3.31 -12.06 -6.37
C THR A 82 4.53 -11.42 -7.05
N ALA A 83 4.71 -10.11 -6.93
CA ALA A 83 5.88 -9.41 -7.45
C ALA A 83 7.17 -9.84 -6.73
N LYS A 84 7.12 -9.98 -5.40
CA LYS A 84 8.25 -10.46 -4.59
C LYS A 84 8.69 -11.86 -5.01
N GLU A 85 7.76 -12.79 -5.22
CA GLU A 85 8.05 -14.15 -5.67
C GLU A 85 8.69 -14.20 -7.05
N LYS A 86 8.18 -13.40 -8.01
CA LYS A 86 8.75 -13.31 -9.36
C LYS A 86 10.20 -12.80 -9.33
N LEU A 87 10.48 -11.79 -8.52
CA LEU A 87 11.85 -11.26 -8.35
C LEU A 87 12.81 -12.29 -7.75
N GLN A 88 12.35 -13.14 -6.82
CA GLN A 88 13.17 -14.20 -6.26
C GLN A 88 13.48 -15.29 -7.28
N LYS A 89 12.50 -15.74 -8.08
CA LYS A 89 12.68 -16.76 -9.12
C LYS A 89 13.68 -16.34 -10.20
N ASN A 90 13.66 -15.06 -10.60
CA ASN A 90 14.59 -14.54 -11.60
C ASN A 90 16.04 -14.49 -11.08
N LYS A 91 16.25 -14.15 -9.80
CA LYS A 91 17.59 -14.17 -9.18
C LYS A 91 18.20 -15.58 -9.12
N VAL A 92 17.38 -16.59 -8.85
CA VAL A 92 17.85 -17.98 -8.83
C VAL A 92 18.27 -18.44 -10.23
N SER A 93 17.53 -18.04 -11.27
CA SER A 93 17.82 -18.45 -12.65
C SER A 93 19.09 -17.81 -13.23
N GLN A 94 19.47 -16.61 -12.77
CA GLN A 94 20.69 -15.92 -13.20
C GLN A 94 21.97 -16.48 -12.57
N ASN A 95 21.88 -17.12 -11.39
CA ASN A 95 23.04 -17.67 -10.68
C ASN A 95 23.40 -19.13 -11.08
N VAL A 96 22.67 -19.73 -12.02
CA VAL A 96 22.93 -21.12 -12.49
C VAL A 96 23.56 -21.12 -13.90
N SER A 97 23.88 -19.94 -14.45
CA SER A 97 24.48 -19.78 -15.79
C SER A 97 25.93 -19.28 -15.77
N ASP A 98 26.57 -19.22 -14.60
CA ASP A 98 28.02 -18.99 -14.41
C ASP A 98 28.69 -20.26 -13.85
#